data_AF-A0A952VHC9-F1
#
_entry.id   AF-A0A952VHC9-F1
#
_cell.length_a   1.000
_cell.length_b   1.000
_cell.length_c   1.000
_cell.angle_alpha   90.00
_cell.angle_beta   90.00
_cell.angle_gamma   90.00
#
_symmetry.space_group_name_H-M   'P 1'
#
loop_
_entity.id
_entity.type
_entity.pdbx_description
1 polymer ?
#
loop_
_entity_poly.entity_id
_entity_poly.type
_entity_poly.pdbx_seq_one_letter_code
_entity_poly.pdbx_strand_id
1 'polypeptide(L)'
;MNAWLKTVEITDPEITDTKQKEQISITLTNNLLRFLREGKYLRKVELLPGNPQPEDVVLLFQFDRYRQRRSAQVFQSSDSSDVSGMLILTRADGHFIKEVRASLKEEHPVDIFSTEAALPSGMAARTYVIEELLWKALSALQPNS
;
A
#
# COMPACT_ATOMS: atom_id res chain seq x y z
N MET A 1 -10.07 -5.25 17.45
CA MET A 1 -10.81 -4.53 16.38
C MET A 1 -10.83 -5.39 15.13
N ASN A 2 -12.00 -5.62 14.55
CA ASN A 2 -12.12 -6.24 13.23
C ASN A 2 -12.04 -5.15 12.17
N ALA A 3 -11.58 -5.51 10.97
CA ALA A 3 -11.48 -4.58 9.87
C ALA A 3 -11.90 -5.19 8.53
N TRP A 4 -12.30 -4.30 7.64
CA TRP A 4 -12.70 -4.61 6.28
C TRP A 4 -11.85 -3.79 5.30
N LEU A 5 -11.19 -4.47 4.37
CA LEU A 5 -10.43 -3.83 3.32
C LEU A 5 -11.33 -3.55 2.11
N LYS A 6 -11.33 -2.30 1.65
CA LYS A 6 -11.80 -1.98 0.29
C LYS A 6 -10.73 -2.30 -0.73
N THR A 7 -11.14 -2.58 -1.97
CA THR A 7 -10.21 -2.67 -3.10
C THR A 7 -9.34 -1.42 -3.14
N VAL A 8 -8.04 -1.62 -3.28
CA VAL A 8 -7.05 -0.55 -3.36
C VAL A 8 -7.35 0.35 -4.54
N GLU A 9 -7.32 1.65 -4.30
CA GLU A 9 -7.45 2.65 -5.35
C GLU A 9 -6.07 3.09 -5.83
N ILE A 10 -5.91 3.17 -7.15
CA ILE A 10 -4.76 3.83 -7.76
C ILE A 10 -5.28 5.16 -8.32
N THR A 11 -4.58 6.25 -8.09
CA THR A 11 -4.93 7.59 -8.61
C THR A 11 -3.76 8.20 -9.37
N ASP A 12 -2.69 7.44 -9.63
CA ASP A 12 -1.52 7.90 -10.35
C ASP A 12 -1.88 8.31 -11.80
N PRO A 13 -1.69 9.59 -12.19
CA PRO A 13 -1.99 10.05 -13.53
C PRO A 13 -1.06 9.47 -14.61
N GLU A 14 0.08 8.88 -14.24
CA GLU A 14 0.96 8.19 -15.20
C GLU A 14 0.46 6.79 -15.58
N ILE A 15 -0.49 6.22 -14.84
CA ILE A 15 -1.13 4.94 -15.16
C ILE A 15 -2.47 5.22 -15.83
N THR A 16 -2.43 5.41 -17.15
CA THR A 16 -3.59 5.82 -17.95
C THR A 16 -4.44 4.65 -18.46
N ASP A 17 -3.87 3.45 -18.54
CA ASP A 17 -4.61 2.25 -18.96
C ASP A 17 -5.48 1.73 -17.82
N THR A 18 -6.81 1.80 -18.01
CA THR A 18 -7.80 1.36 -17.01
C THR A 18 -7.67 -0.12 -16.66
N LYS A 19 -7.37 -1.00 -17.63
CA LYS A 19 -7.23 -2.44 -17.37
C LYS A 19 -5.97 -2.72 -16.57
N GLN A 20 -4.86 -2.08 -16.93
CA GLN A 20 -3.60 -2.16 -16.18
C GLN A 20 -3.82 -1.68 -14.74
N LYS A 21 -4.50 -0.55 -14.58
CA LYS A 21 -4.83 0.05 -13.28
C LYS A 21 -5.65 -0.91 -12.41
N GLU A 22 -6.69 -1.53 -12.98
CA GLU A 22 -7.50 -2.53 -12.29
C GLU A 22 -6.69 -3.77 -11.87
N GLN A 23 -5.83 -4.29 -12.75
CA GLN A 23 -4.93 -5.41 -12.43
C GLN A 23 -3.98 -5.07 -11.27
N ILE A 24 -3.39 -3.87 -11.27
CA ILE A 24 -2.54 -3.40 -10.18
C ILE A 24 -3.35 -3.29 -8.89
N SER A 25 -4.53 -2.67 -8.92
CA SER A 25 -5.44 -2.57 -7.78
C SER A 25 -5.78 -3.93 -7.17
N ILE A 26 -6.17 -4.92 -7.98
CA ILE A 26 -6.49 -6.28 -7.50
C ILE A 26 -5.25 -6.94 -6.90
N THR A 27 -4.10 -6.85 -7.56
CA THR A 27 -2.85 -7.44 -7.08
C THR A 27 -2.43 -6.85 -5.74
N LEU A 28 -2.50 -5.53 -5.61
CA LEU A 28 -2.20 -4.82 -4.36
C LEU A 28 -3.20 -5.17 -3.25
N THR A 29 -4.48 -5.27 -3.58
CA THR A 29 -5.53 -5.66 -2.63
C THR A 29 -5.27 -7.05 -2.06
N ASN A 30 -4.95 -8.03 -2.89
CA ASN A 30 -4.66 -9.39 -2.44
C ASN A 30 -3.41 -9.45 -1.58
N ASN A 31 -2.35 -8.74 -1.98
CA ASN A 31 -1.10 -8.66 -1.20
C ASN A 31 -1.33 -7.98 0.16
N LEU A 32 -2.08 -6.87 0.19
CA LEU A 32 -2.44 -6.18 1.42
C LEU A 32 -3.32 -7.05 2.31
N LEU A 33 -4.32 -7.74 1.77
CA LEU A 33 -5.19 -8.61 2.55
C LEU A 33 -4.39 -9.71 3.25
N ARG A 34 -3.44 -10.31 2.52
CA ARG A 34 -2.52 -11.30 3.10
C ARG A 34 -1.66 -10.67 4.21
N PHE A 35 -1.01 -9.54 3.92
CA PHE A 35 -0.17 -8.82 4.87
C PHE A 35 -0.93 -8.43 6.15
N LEU A 36 -2.14 -7.89 6.02
CA LEU A 36 -2.97 -7.44 7.12
C LEU A 36 -3.51 -8.59 7.98
N ARG A 37 -3.73 -9.77 7.39
CA ARG A 37 -4.14 -10.98 8.12
C ARG A 37 -3.00 -11.64 8.89
N GLU A 38 -1.79 -11.57 8.35
CA GLU A 38 -0.57 -12.07 9.00
C GLU A 38 -0.02 -11.06 10.04
N GLY A 39 -0.37 -9.78 9.91
CA GLY A 39 0.07 -8.70 10.76
C GLY A 39 -0.55 -8.70 12.17
N LYS A 40 0.10 -8.00 13.09
CA LYS A 40 -0.32 -7.88 14.51
C LYS A 40 -1.29 -6.72 14.77
N TYR A 41 -1.67 -6.00 13.72
CA TYR A 41 -2.38 -4.72 13.85
C TYR A 41 -3.88 -4.88 14.12
N LEU A 42 -4.50 -5.95 13.60
CA LEU A 42 -5.95 -6.11 13.53
C LEU A 42 -6.30 -7.55 13.91
N ARG A 43 -7.44 -7.76 14.58
CA ARG A 43 -7.85 -9.10 15.06
C ARG A 43 -8.28 -10.00 13.91
N LYS A 44 -9.03 -9.43 12.97
CA LYS A 44 -9.59 -10.11 11.79
C LYS A 44 -9.69 -9.09 10.67
N VAL A 45 -9.27 -9.49 9.47
CA VAL A 45 -9.36 -8.63 8.27
C VAL A 45 -10.06 -9.39 7.15
N GLU A 46 -11.16 -8.82 6.67
CA GLU A 46 -11.97 -9.34 5.57
C GLU A 46 -11.99 -8.37 4.40
N LEU A 47 -12.39 -8.84 3.22
CA LEU A 47 -12.44 -8.03 2.00
C LEU A 47 -13.91 -7.67 1.70
N LEU A 48 -14.17 -6.44 1.27
CA LEU A 48 -15.48 -6.04 0.75
C LEU A 48 -15.66 -6.50 -0.72
N PRO A 49 -16.89 -6.81 -1.17
CA PRO A 49 -18.16 -6.66 -0.45
C PRO A 49 -18.42 -7.76 0.58
N GLY A 50 -19.15 -7.42 1.64
CA GLY A 50 -19.58 -8.31 2.72
C GLY A 50 -20.51 -7.58 3.69
N ASN A 51 -20.74 -8.15 4.88
CA ASN A 51 -21.65 -7.58 5.89
C ASN A 51 -20.87 -7.12 7.14
N PRO A 52 -20.17 -5.97 7.09
CA PRO A 52 -19.50 -5.41 8.26
C PRO A 52 -20.51 -5.03 9.35
N GLN A 53 -20.13 -5.21 10.61
CA GLN A 53 -20.91 -4.67 11.74
C GLN A 53 -20.67 -3.15 11.86
N PRO A 54 -21.62 -2.36 12.37
CA PRO A 54 -21.51 -0.90 12.43
C PRO A 54 -20.22 -0.38 13.11
N GLU A 55 -19.71 -1.10 14.10
CA GLU A 55 -18.49 -0.80 14.84
C GLU A 55 -17.20 -1.24 14.14
N ASP A 56 -17.29 -2.03 13.07
CA ASP A 56 -16.13 -2.49 12.32
C ASP A 56 -15.46 -1.31 11.60
N VAL A 57 -14.13 -1.37 11.48
CA VAL A 57 -13.35 -0.38 10.75
C VAL A 57 -13.22 -0.79 9.29
N VAL A 58 -13.42 0.15 8.39
CA VAL A 58 -13.18 0.00 6.96
C VAL A 58 -11.90 0.73 6.58
N LEU A 59 -11.01 0.03 5.91
CA LEU A 59 -9.71 0.50 5.43
C LEU A 59 -9.80 0.76 3.93
N LEU A 60 -9.50 1.98 3.52
CA LEU A 60 -9.32 2.36 2.12
C LEU A 60 -7.88 2.84 1.90
N PHE A 61 -7.11 2.04 1.17
CA PHE A 61 -5.79 2.43 0.69
C PHE A 61 -5.91 3.04 -0.69
N GLN A 62 -5.33 4.23 -0.87
CA GLN A 62 -5.22 4.89 -2.17
C GLN A 62 -3.76 5.25 -2.44
N PHE A 63 -3.22 4.85 -3.59
CA PHE A 63 -1.88 5.22 -4.04
C PHE A 63 -1.94 6.29 -5.12
N ASP A 64 -1.47 7.49 -4.75
CA ASP A 64 -1.41 8.68 -5.63
C ASP A 64 -0.19 8.66 -6.55
N ARG A 65 0.89 7.96 -6.15
CA ARG A 65 2.04 7.66 -6.99
C ARG A 65 2.45 6.21 -6.79
N TYR A 66 2.57 5.47 -7.87
CA TYR A 66 2.97 4.06 -7.84
C TYR A 66 3.90 3.77 -9.02
N ARG A 67 5.14 4.25 -8.92
CA ARG A 67 6.11 4.26 -10.03
C ARG A 67 7.35 3.48 -9.66
N GLN A 68 7.69 2.53 -10.52
CA GLN A 68 8.90 1.74 -10.44
C GLN A 68 9.59 1.85 -11.79
N ARG A 69 10.82 2.36 -11.81
CA ARG A 69 11.56 2.56 -13.05
C ARG A 69 12.95 1.96 -12.92
N ARG A 70 13.31 1.14 -13.91
CA ARG A 70 14.67 0.71 -14.15
C ARG A 70 15.28 1.61 -15.21
N SER A 71 16.36 2.29 -14.87
CA SER A 71 17.19 3.04 -15.80
C SER A 71 18.43 2.21 -16.12
N ALA A 72 18.71 1.99 -17.40
CA ALA A 72 19.94 1.35 -17.86
C ALA A 72 20.68 2.33 -18.77
N GLN A 73 21.80 2.85 -18.30
CA GLN A 73 22.77 3.62 -19.09
C GLN A 73 24.00 2.76 -19.37
N VAL A 74 24.75 3.11 -20.42
CA VAL A 74 25.88 2.33 -20.97
C VAL A 74 26.90 1.89 -19.92
N PHE A 75 27.04 2.62 -18.80
CA PHE A 75 27.98 2.31 -17.72
C PHE A 75 27.36 2.23 -16.33
N GLN A 76 26.05 2.45 -16.18
CA GLN A 76 25.37 2.49 -14.89
C GLN A 76 23.91 2.06 -15.05
N SER A 77 23.43 1.17 -14.18
CA SER A 77 22.00 0.89 -14.04
C SER A 77 21.51 1.40 -12.69
N SER A 78 20.27 1.86 -12.61
CA SER A 78 19.62 2.21 -11.35
C SER A 78 18.16 1.76 -11.34
N ASP A 79 17.68 1.36 -10.17
CA ASP A 79 16.27 1.09 -9.92
C ASP A 79 15.73 2.18 -8.99
N SER A 80 14.73 2.93 -9.47
CA SER A 80 14.06 3.97 -8.70
C SER A 80 12.62 3.60 -8.38
N SER A 81 12.19 3.98 -7.18
CA SER A 81 10.83 3.80 -6.68
C SER A 81 10.30 5.13 -6.15
N ASP A 82 9.13 5.55 -6.64
CA ASP A 82 8.37 6.69 -6.14
C ASP A 82 6.96 6.21 -5.81
N VAL A 83 6.73 5.99 -4.52
CA VAL A 83 5.48 5.47 -3.99
C VAL A 83 4.92 6.47 -3.00
N SER A 84 3.69 6.90 -3.20
CA SER A 84 2.96 7.69 -2.21
C SER A 84 1.51 7.29 -2.17
N GLY A 85 0.93 7.35 -0.99
CA GLY A 85 -0.48 7.06 -0.81
C GLY A 85 -1.03 7.55 0.51
N MET A 86 -2.29 7.22 0.71
CA MET A 86 -3.03 7.50 1.91
C MET A 86 -3.81 6.26 2.36
N LEU A 87 -4.12 6.25 3.64
CA LEU A 87 -5.01 5.29 4.27
C LEU A 87 -6.12 6.08 4.95
N ILE A 88 -7.35 5.82 4.53
CA ILE A 88 -8.57 6.39 5.11
C ILE A 88 -9.24 5.30 5.94
N LEU A 89 -9.55 5.64 7.19
CA LEU A 89 -10.29 4.80 8.13
C LEU A 89 -11.68 5.40 8.29
N THR A 90 -12.70 4.58 8.03
CA THR A 90 -14.09 4.89 8.39
C THR A 90 -14.64 3.77 9.26
N ARG A 91 -15.73 4.01 9.98
CA ARG A 91 -16.58 2.94 10.47
C ARG A 91 -17.43 2.40 9.32
N ALA A 92 -17.99 1.21 9.50
CA ALA A 92 -18.88 0.59 8.53
C ALA A 92 -20.17 1.40 8.28
N ASP A 93 -20.60 2.19 9.26
CA ASP A 93 -21.73 3.13 9.13
C ASP A 93 -21.40 4.40 8.30
N GLY A 94 -20.15 4.52 7.81
CA GLY A 94 -19.67 5.66 7.03
C GLY A 94 -19.06 6.78 7.85
N HIS A 95 -19.03 6.70 9.18
CA HIS A 95 -18.40 7.72 10.01
C HIS A 95 -16.89 7.76 9.77
N PHE A 96 -16.37 8.93 9.43
CA PHE A 96 -14.93 9.14 9.26
C PHE A 96 -14.19 9.04 10.60
N ILE A 97 -13.10 8.27 10.63
CA ILE A 97 -12.24 8.13 11.81
C ILE A 97 -10.96 8.95 11.61
N LYS A 98 -10.23 8.67 10.53
CA LYS A 98 -8.90 9.26 10.30
C LYS A 98 -8.45 9.11 8.86
N GLU A 99 -7.61 10.03 8.41
CA GLU A 99 -6.81 9.92 7.19
C GLU A 99 -5.34 10.11 7.54
N VAL A 100 -4.46 9.29 6.95
CA VAL A 100 -3.01 9.43 7.07
C VAL A 100 -2.34 9.28 5.72
N ARG A 101 -1.18 9.91 5.57
CA ARG A 101 -0.41 9.95 4.33
C ARG A 101 1.04 9.50 4.57
N ALA A 102 1.60 8.83 3.57
CA ALA A 102 3.00 8.45 3.55
C ALA A 102 3.53 8.45 2.12
N SER A 103 4.84 8.67 1.99
CA SER A 103 5.52 8.63 0.71
C SER A 103 6.97 8.20 0.90
N LEU A 104 7.49 7.48 -0.07
CA LEU A 104 8.90 7.17 -0.22
C LEU A 104 9.33 7.42 -1.66
N LYS A 105 10.46 8.08 -1.82
CA LYS A 105 11.16 8.20 -3.09
C LYS A 105 12.61 7.79 -2.88
N GLU A 106 13.04 6.77 -3.60
CA GLU A 106 14.38 6.20 -3.49
C GLU A 106 14.92 5.81 -4.86
N GLU A 107 16.24 5.81 -4.99
CA GLU A 107 16.97 5.35 -6.17
C GLU A 107 18.18 4.55 -5.70
N HIS A 108 18.31 3.33 -6.20
CA HIS A 108 19.38 2.41 -5.84
C HIS A 108 20.25 2.12 -7.06
N PRO A 109 21.58 2.28 -7.00
CA PRO A 109 22.46 1.85 -8.06
C PRO A 109 22.41 0.32 -8.16
N VAL A 110 22.41 -0.18 -9.40
CA VAL A 110 22.37 -1.59 -9.71
C VAL A 110 23.66 -1.95 -10.45
N ASP A 111 24.40 -2.91 -9.91
CA ASP A 111 25.59 -3.42 -10.58
C ASP A 111 25.16 -4.20 -11.85
N ILE A 112 25.68 -3.76 -13.00
CA ILE A 112 25.44 -4.32 -14.33
C ILE A 112 25.94 -5.77 -14.46
N PHE A 113 26.81 -6.23 -13.57
CA PHE A 113 27.35 -7.59 -13.58
C PHE A 113 26.78 -8.50 -12.48
N SER A 114 25.92 -7.98 -11.60
CA SER A 114 25.31 -8.77 -10.53
C SER A 114 24.10 -9.56 -11.04
N THR A 115 24.11 -10.88 -10.89
CA THR A 115 22.95 -11.75 -11.08
C THR A 115 21.92 -11.65 -9.95
N GLU A 116 22.27 -10.99 -8.83
CA GLU A 116 21.36 -10.68 -7.72
C GLU A 116 20.55 -9.39 -7.92
N ALA A 117 20.85 -8.63 -8.99
CA ALA A 117 20.32 -7.30 -9.31
C ALA A 117 18.80 -7.23 -9.61
N ALA A 118 18.01 -8.27 -9.36
CA ALA A 118 16.63 -8.37 -9.85
C ALA A 118 15.54 -8.33 -8.77
N LEU A 119 15.87 -8.08 -7.50
CA LEU A 119 14.90 -8.14 -6.38
C LEU A 119 15.01 -6.90 -5.48
N PRO A 120 13.92 -6.36 -4.92
CA PRO A 120 12.84 -5.63 -5.57
C PRO A 120 12.65 -4.28 -4.84
N SER A 121 13.43 -3.25 -5.20
CA SER A 121 13.33 -1.93 -4.52
C SER A 121 11.90 -1.42 -4.45
N GLY A 122 11.14 -1.63 -5.53
CA GLY A 122 9.73 -1.31 -5.60
C GLY A 122 8.83 -2.04 -4.60
N MET A 123 9.16 -3.28 -4.21
CA MET A 123 8.43 -3.98 -3.16
C MET A 123 8.79 -3.42 -1.77
N ALA A 124 10.07 -3.13 -1.52
CA ALA A 124 10.52 -2.56 -0.26
C ALA A 124 9.90 -1.18 -0.02
N ALA A 125 9.94 -0.29 -1.03
CA ALA A 125 9.31 1.02 -0.98
C ALA A 125 7.81 0.95 -0.70
N ARG A 126 7.11 0.02 -1.37
CA ARG A 126 5.69 -0.22 -1.14
C ARG A 126 5.42 -0.71 0.29
N THR A 127 6.18 -1.69 0.76
CA THR A 127 6.03 -2.23 2.12
C THR A 127 6.23 -1.12 3.15
N TYR A 128 7.28 -0.31 3.00
CA TYR A 128 7.53 0.84 3.86
C TYR A 128 6.35 1.81 3.91
N VAL A 129 5.83 2.23 2.75
CA VAL A 129 4.68 3.15 2.69
C VAL A 129 3.45 2.54 3.38
N ILE A 130 3.16 1.26 3.15
CA ILE A 130 2.03 0.56 3.79
C ILE A 130 2.19 0.50 5.31
N GLU A 131 3.37 0.11 5.79
CA GLU A 131 3.65 0.01 7.22
C GLU A 131 3.57 1.36 7.91
N GLU A 132 4.13 2.40 7.29
CA GLU A 132 4.07 3.78 7.78
C GLU A 132 2.62 4.30 7.86
N LEU A 133 1.79 4.00 6.84
CA LEU A 133 0.36 4.32 6.86
C LEU A 133 -0.36 3.59 8.00
N LEU A 134 -0.13 2.28 8.16
CA LEU A 134 -0.76 1.49 9.21
C LEU A 134 -0.33 1.94 10.60
N TRP A 135 0.96 2.18 10.79
CA TRP A 135 1.49 2.68 12.06
C TRP A 135 0.88 4.04 12.41
N LYS A 136 0.86 5.01 11.48
CA LYS A 136 0.24 6.32 11.69
C LYS A 136 -1.26 6.23 11.96
N ALA A 137 -1.97 5.33 11.27
CA ALA A 137 -3.42 5.19 11.42
C ALA A 137 -3.79 4.53 12.76
N LEU A 138 -3.11 3.44 13.12
CA LEU A 138 -3.54 2.53 14.18
C LEU A 138 -2.88 2.79 15.54
N SER A 139 -1.68 3.38 15.59
CA SER A 139 -1.03 3.75 16.86
C SER A 139 -1.87 4.72 17.69
N ALA A 140 -2.66 5.59 17.03
CA ALA A 140 -3.56 6.53 17.69
C ALA A 140 -4.89 5.90 18.15
N LEU A 141 -5.21 4.68 17.70
CA LEU A 141 -6.45 3.96 18.02
C LEU A 141 -6.27 2.93 19.13
N GLN A 142 -5.03 2.62 19.50
CA GLN A 142 -4.76 1.80 20.67
C GLN A 142 -4.88 2.69 21.91
N PRO A 143 -5.89 2.51 22.78
CA PRO A 143 -5.88 3.16 24.08
C PRO A 143 -4.63 2.67 24.81
N ASN A 144 -3.90 3.58 25.45
CA ASN A 144 -2.76 3.26 26.31
C ASN A 144 -3.08 2.00 27.11
N SER A 145 -2.27 0.96 26.92
CA SER A 145 -2.33 -0.28 27.68
C SER A 145 -2.18 -0.01 29.17
#